data_AF-A0A1Q5DDZ7-F1
#
_entry.id   AF-A0A1Q5DDZ7-F1
#
_cell.length_a   1.000
_cell.length_b   1.000
_cell.length_c   1.000
_cell.angle_alpha   90.00
_cell.angle_beta   90.00
_cell.angle_gamma   90.00
#
_symmetry.space_group_name_H-M   'P 1'
#
loop_
_entity.id
_entity.type
_entity.pdbx_description
1 polymer ?
#
loop_
_entity_poly.entity_id
_entity_poly.type
_entity_poly.pdbx_seq_one_letter_code
_entity_poly.pdbx_strand_id
1 'polypeptide(L)'
;MRACFDGTEVPPWDVVESLLQDLAAARGGAYAARESVRAAELCAASAAAHDRRPGGRQALADRLGVMLQEQAYAARRMRAAGADGAGAPDEETDALAWARDDHARATARCAELRNRLAAVGRTVPDGWFRAEEEPGAPAVVPGPRRAPEDAAPAPAPKRRKMRGARFAGLEIEDDAEPNLLPSAVPVLPAPSPATATPRGARFSGAPAEEGAARAPRTEEPDPAALRAADDAVALLVRLRAEGRSGEAHVVLCEAAGWPAGHLPVLAVALHGAGLDADWTTLLWEVSSLPPAGLAAAAGALAAAGRDGDCGLLLRQGAARPAGEIADAVAALDRAGLEPEVRALLGAFVRARTPQDAARVAEGGPRTLVPRLLAAAREVSAAREWDLVHALRVAGIVAP
;
A
#
# COMPACT_ATOMS: atom_id res chain seq x y z
N MET A 1 -13.06 5.25 6.95
CA MET A 1 -13.86 5.12 8.18
C MET A 1 -13.80 6.34 9.09
N ARG A 2 -12.63 6.94 9.39
CA ARG A 2 -12.54 8.15 10.26
C ARG A 2 -13.51 9.28 9.84
N ALA A 3 -13.55 9.62 8.55
CA ALA A 3 -14.49 10.62 8.02
C ALA A 3 -15.98 10.28 8.27
N CYS A 4 -16.35 9.00 8.31
CA CYS A 4 -17.71 8.57 8.64
C CYS A 4 -18.00 8.76 10.14
N PHE A 5 -17.04 8.44 11.00
CA PHE A 5 -17.16 8.69 12.45
C PHE A 5 -17.21 10.18 12.77
N ASP A 6 -16.48 11.00 12.03
CA ASP A 6 -16.50 12.46 12.15
C ASP A 6 -17.75 13.10 11.51
N GLY A 7 -18.66 12.30 10.93
CA GLY A 7 -19.90 12.76 10.29
C GLY A 7 -19.69 13.58 9.00
N THR A 8 -18.47 13.60 8.47
CA THR A 8 -18.13 14.34 7.25
C THR A 8 -18.50 13.54 5.99
N GLU A 9 -18.47 12.21 6.06
CA GLU A 9 -18.80 11.27 4.99
C GLU A 9 -19.92 10.32 5.40
N VAL A 10 -20.71 9.85 4.42
CA VAL A 10 -21.74 8.82 4.65
C VAL A 10 -21.09 7.43 4.53
N PRO A 11 -21.29 6.52 5.51
CA PRO A 11 -20.73 5.17 5.42
C PRO A 11 -21.32 4.42 4.22
N PRO A 12 -20.49 3.66 3.48
CA PRO A 12 -20.98 2.76 2.43
C PRO A 12 -21.94 1.71 3.00
N TRP A 13 -22.96 1.32 2.23
CA TRP A 13 -23.97 0.37 2.69
C TRP A 13 -23.38 -1.01 2.99
N ASP A 14 -22.38 -1.47 2.24
CA ASP A 14 -21.70 -2.76 2.49
C ASP A 14 -21.05 -2.83 3.89
N VAL A 15 -20.60 -1.68 4.41
CA VAL A 15 -20.04 -1.58 5.77
C VAL A 15 -21.15 -1.66 6.81
N VAL A 16 -22.27 -0.99 6.57
CA VAL A 16 -23.44 -1.03 7.47
C VAL A 16 -24.03 -2.45 7.51
N GLU A 17 -24.10 -3.12 6.37
CA GLU A 17 -24.55 -4.50 6.25
C GLU A 17 -23.65 -5.47 7.03
N SER A 18 -22.32 -5.29 6.97
CA SER A 18 -21.38 -6.06 7.79
C SER A 18 -21.63 -5.86 9.29
N LEU A 19 -21.86 -4.64 9.75
CA LEU A 19 -22.16 -4.36 11.16
C LEU A 19 -23.50 -4.96 11.60
N LEU A 20 -24.49 -5.02 10.69
CA LEU A 20 -25.76 -5.68 10.95
C LEU A 20 -25.62 -7.20 11.04
N GLN A 21 -24.68 -7.80 10.30
CA GLN A 21 -24.33 -9.22 10.45
C GLN A 21 -23.69 -9.50 11.81
N ASP A 22 -22.75 -8.65 12.25
CA ASP A 22 -22.16 -8.74 13.59
C ASP A 22 -23.22 -8.58 14.69
N LEU A 23 -24.15 -7.64 14.49
CA LEU A 23 -25.29 -7.45 15.38
C LEU A 23 -26.20 -8.68 15.42
N ALA A 24 -26.43 -9.33 14.29
CA ALA A 24 -27.21 -10.57 14.22
C ALA A 24 -26.53 -11.70 15.01
N ALA A 25 -25.20 -11.81 14.93
CA ALA A 25 -24.42 -12.77 15.71
C ALA A 25 -24.50 -12.48 17.22
N ALA A 26 -24.47 -11.21 17.63
CA ALA A 26 -24.46 -10.82 19.05
C ALA A 26 -25.86 -10.76 19.72
N ARG A 27 -26.91 -10.41 18.96
CA ARG A 27 -28.26 -10.10 19.49
C ARG A 27 -29.38 -10.89 18.82
N GLY A 28 -29.07 -11.73 17.85
CA GLY A 28 -30.01 -12.57 17.11
C GLY A 28 -30.58 -11.90 15.85
N GLY A 29 -30.86 -12.72 14.83
CA GLY A 29 -31.28 -12.25 13.50
C GLY A 29 -32.57 -11.42 13.49
N ALA A 30 -33.55 -11.74 14.35
CA ALA A 30 -34.80 -10.98 14.42
C ALA A 30 -34.64 -9.57 15.00
N TYR A 31 -33.60 -9.32 15.80
CA TYR A 31 -33.25 -7.98 16.28
C TYR A 31 -32.54 -7.20 15.17
N ALA A 32 -31.52 -7.81 14.56
CA ALA A 32 -30.78 -7.20 13.46
C ALA A 32 -31.67 -6.85 12.26
N ALA A 33 -32.66 -7.69 11.92
CA ALA A 33 -33.60 -7.41 10.84
C ALA A 33 -34.52 -6.19 11.10
N ARG A 34 -34.81 -5.86 12.37
CA ARG A 34 -35.54 -4.63 12.70
C ARG A 34 -34.64 -3.41 12.60
N GLU A 35 -33.43 -3.53 13.14
CA GLU A 35 -32.43 -2.46 13.07
C GLU A 35 -31.96 -2.20 11.63
N SER A 36 -31.96 -3.21 10.74
CA SER A 36 -31.57 -3.04 9.35
C SER A 36 -32.53 -2.13 8.58
N VAL A 37 -33.83 -2.21 8.85
CA VAL A 37 -34.84 -1.31 8.23
C VAL A 37 -34.56 0.13 8.64
N ARG A 38 -34.39 0.36 9.95
CA ARG A 38 -34.08 1.68 10.50
C ARG A 38 -32.74 2.23 9.97
N ALA A 39 -31.72 1.38 9.91
CA ALA A 39 -30.42 1.74 9.37
C ALA A 39 -30.51 2.10 7.89
N ALA A 40 -31.27 1.35 7.09
CA ALA A 40 -31.49 1.66 5.67
C ALA A 40 -32.14 3.02 5.47
N GLU A 41 -33.17 3.35 6.27
CA GLU A 41 -33.83 4.66 6.21
C GLU A 41 -32.88 5.81 6.57
N LEU A 42 -32.11 5.65 7.64
CA LEU A 42 -31.13 6.66 8.07
C LEU A 42 -30.01 6.83 7.04
N CYS A 43 -29.46 5.73 6.53
CA CYS A 43 -28.42 5.75 5.49
C CYS A 43 -28.93 6.44 4.22
N ALA A 44 -30.15 6.12 3.77
CA ALA A 44 -30.74 6.75 2.60
C ALA A 44 -30.98 8.26 2.81
N ALA A 45 -31.48 8.67 3.98
CA ALA A 45 -31.69 10.08 4.30
C ALA A 45 -30.38 10.86 4.38
N SER A 46 -29.36 10.29 5.04
CA SER A 46 -28.02 10.87 5.15
C SER A 46 -27.34 10.98 3.79
N ALA A 47 -27.39 9.93 2.97
CA ALA A 47 -26.87 9.95 1.60
C ALA A 47 -27.55 11.04 0.78
N ALA A 48 -28.87 11.10 0.77
CA ALA A 48 -29.60 12.12 0.02
C ALA A 48 -29.27 13.55 0.48
N ALA A 49 -29.11 13.79 1.79
CA ALA A 49 -28.74 15.10 2.31
C ALA A 49 -27.30 15.48 1.95
N HIS A 50 -26.36 14.53 2.00
CA HIS A 50 -24.97 14.73 1.63
C HIS A 50 -24.83 15.02 0.12
N ASP A 51 -25.52 14.24 -0.70
CA ASP A 51 -25.42 14.29 -2.17
C ASP A 51 -26.07 15.56 -2.76
N ARG A 52 -26.99 16.19 -2.03
CA ARG A 52 -27.64 17.46 -2.39
C ARG A 52 -26.79 18.70 -2.10
N ARG A 53 -25.63 18.57 -1.45
CA ARG A 53 -24.72 19.69 -1.19
C ARG A 53 -24.17 20.25 -2.52
N PRO A 54 -23.76 21.53 -2.58
CA PRO A 54 -23.09 22.08 -3.75
C PRO A 54 -21.89 21.21 -4.17
N GLY A 55 -21.84 20.82 -5.44
CA GLY A 55 -20.80 19.91 -5.97
C GLY A 55 -21.02 18.41 -5.66
N GLY A 56 -22.04 18.03 -4.90
CA GLY A 56 -22.28 16.64 -4.49
C GLY A 56 -22.43 15.66 -5.65
N ARG A 57 -23.12 16.07 -6.73
CA ARG A 57 -23.23 15.27 -7.97
C ARG A 57 -21.86 14.98 -8.61
N GLN A 58 -20.99 15.99 -8.69
CA GLN A 58 -19.66 15.83 -9.26
C GLN A 58 -18.79 14.95 -8.35
N ALA A 59 -18.84 15.18 -7.04
CA ALA A 59 -18.13 14.36 -6.06
C ALA A 59 -18.55 12.88 -6.12
N LEU A 60 -19.85 12.59 -6.31
CA LEU A 60 -20.34 11.23 -6.55
C LEU A 60 -19.79 10.62 -7.84
N ALA A 61 -19.75 11.39 -8.93
CA ALA A 61 -19.22 10.93 -10.22
C ALA A 61 -17.72 10.64 -10.13
N ASP A 62 -16.95 11.50 -9.47
CA ASP A 62 -15.52 11.33 -9.25
C ASP A 62 -15.24 10.08 -8.40
N ARG A 63 -16.01 9.91 -7.32
CA ARG A 63 -15.91 8.73 -6.45
C ARG A 63 -16.29 7.43 -7.16
N LEU A 64 -17.30 7.46 -8.04
CA LEU A 64 -17.63 6.33 -8.89
C LEU A 64 -16.48 6.00 -9.86
N GLY A 65 -15.84 7.03 -10.43
CA GLY A 65 -14.66 6.86 -11.29
C GLY A 65 -13.52 6.13 -10.57
N VAL A 66 -13.21 6.53 -9.33
CA VAL A 66 -12.21 5.85 -8.49
C VAL A 66 -12.63 4.40 -8.19
N MET A 67 -13.87 4.19 -7.74
CA MET A 67 -14.37 2.86 -7.37
C MET A 67 -14.41 1.89 -8.57
N LEU A 68 -14.64 2.39 -9.78
CA LEU A 68 -14.56 1.60 -11.01
C LEU A 68 -13.14 1.08 -11.29
N GLN A 69 -12.11 1.90 -11.02
CA GLN A 69 -10.71 1.46 -11.13
C GLN A 69 -10.38 0.40 -10.07
N GLU A 70 -10.87 0.58 -8.84
CA GLU A 70 -10.73 -0.40 -7.76
C GLU A 70 -11.43 -1.72 -8.12
N GLN A 71 -12.66 -1.68 -8.64
CA GLN A 71 -13.39 -2.85 -9.09
C GLN A 71 -12.64 -3.62 -10.19
N ALA A 72 -12.06 -2.91 -11.17
CA ALA A 72 -11.28 -3.51 -12.24
C ALA A 72 -9.96 -4.11 -11.72
N TYR A 73 -9.33 -3.47 -10.73
CA TYR A 73 -8.15 -4.00 -10.05
C TYR A 73 -8.48 -5.27 -9.24
N ALA A 74 -9.55 -5.26 -8.44
CA ALA A 74 -10.01 -6.42 -7.69
C ALA A 74 -10.36 -7.59 -8.62
N ALA A 75 -11.01 -7.33 -9.75
CA ALA A 75 -11.32 -8.34 -10.76
C ALA A 75 -10.05 -8.96 -11.38
N ARG A 76 -8.99 -8.16 -11.60
CA ARG A 76 -7.69 -8.67 -12.07
C ARG A 76 -7.04 -9.57 -11.02
N ARG A 77 -7.04 -9.17 -9.75
CA ARG A 77 -6.52 -10.02 -8.66
C ARG A 77 -7.29 -11.32 -8.50
N MET A 78 -8.62 -11.27 -8.58
CA MET A 78 -9.45 -12.48 -8.49
C MET A 78 -9.14 -13.48 -9.61
N ARG A 79 -8.89 -13.00 -10.84
CA ARG A 79 -8.47 -13.86 -11.95
C ARG A 79 -7.07 -14.45 -11.73
N ALA A 80 -6.12 -13.66 -11.24
CA ALA A 80 -4.77 -14.13 -10.94
C ALA A 80 -4.80 -15.22 -9.84
N ALA A 81 -5.46 -14.96 -8.72
CA ALA A 81 -5.59 -15.92 -7.62
C ALA A 81 -6.32 -17.22 -8.06
N GLY A 82 -7.28 -17.11 -8.97
CA GLY A 82 -7.97 -18.27 -9.54
C GLY A 82 -7.10 -19.09 -10.50
N ALA A 83 -6.18 -18.45 -11.23
CA ALA A 83 -5.23 -19.14 -12.10
C ALA A 83 -4.16 -19.89 -11.29
N ASP A 84 -3.71 -19.31 -10.17
CA ASP A 84 -2.73 -19.93 -9.26
C ASP A 84 -3.31 -21.14 -8.51
N GLY A 85 -4.63 -21.15 -8.25
CA GLY A 85 -5.33 -22.23 -7.56
C GLY A 85 -5.75 -23.41 -8.45
N ALA A 86 -5.59 -23.34 -9.77
CA ALA A 86 -6.08 -24.36 -10.72
C ALA A 86 -5.35 -25.72 -10.66
N GLY A 87 -4.32 -25.85 -9.80
CA GLY A 87 -3.53 -27.07 -9.61
C GLY A 87 -4.00 -28.00 -8.47
N ALA A 88 -4.93 -27.56 -7.63
CA ALA A 88 -5.45 -28.35 -6.52
C ALA A 88 -6.99 -28.47 -6.63
N PRO A 89 -7.54 -29.66 -6.95
CA PRO A 89 -8.97 -29.85 -6.98
C PRO A 89 -9.47 -29.91 -5.53
N ASP A 90 -10.35 -28.97 -5.18
CA ASP A 90 -11.26 -28.97 -4.01
C ASP A 90 -10.98 -28.01 -2.84
N GLU A 91 -9.94 -27.16 -2.87
CA GLU A 91 -9.79 -26.08 -1.87
C GLU A 91 -9.69 -24.70 -2.53
N GLU A 92 -10.71 -23.87 -2.31
CA GLU A 92 -10.59 -22.43 -2.55
C GLU A 92 -9.49 -21.87 -1.66
N THR A 93 -8.43 -21.34 -2.26
CA THR A 93 -7.35 -20.73 -1.49
C THR A 93 -7.86 -19.50 -0.74
N ASP A 94 -7.37 -19.26 0.48
CA ASP A 94 -7.70 -18.05 1.25
C ASP A 94 -7.50 -16.78 0.40
N ALA A 95 -6.44 -16.75 -0.43
CA ALA A 95 -6.16 -15.65 -1.35
C ALA A 95 -7.28 -15.41 -2.37
N LEU A 96 -7.90 -16.48 -2.89
CA LEU A 96 -9.04 -16.39 -3.81
C LEU A 96 -10.31 -15.93 -3.09
N ALA A 97 -10.56 -16.43 -1.88
CA ALA A 97 -11.69 -16.00 -1.05
C ALA A 97 -11.61 -14.49 -0.72
N TRP A 98 -10.44 -14.00 -0.29
CA TRP A 98 -10.20 -12.57 -0.06
C TRP A 98 -10.34 -11.75 -1.35
N ALA A 99 -9.86 -12.24 -2.49
CA ALA A 99 -9.99 -11.54 -3.76
C ALA A 99 -11.44 -11.46 -4.25
N ARG A 100 -12.25 -12.50 -3.99
CA ARG A 100 -13.69 -12.51 -4.29
C ARG A 100 -14.45 -11.55 -3.40
N ASP A 101 -14.19 -11.55 -2.09
CA ASP A 101 -14.82 -10.62 -1.14
C ASP A 101 -14.53 -9.16 -1.51
N ASP A 102 -13.27 -8.82 -1.80
CA ASP A 102 -12.89 -7.47 -2.20
C ASP A 102 -13.56 -7.04 -3.51
N HIS A 103 -13.64 -7.93 -4.50
CA HIS A 103 -14.36 -7.67 -5.74
C HIS A 103 -15.87 -7.47 -5.50
N ALA A 104 -16.47 -8.24 -4.60
CA ALA A 104 -17.88 -8.10 -4.23
C ALA A 104 -18.15 -6.75 -3.56
N ARG A 105 -17.30 -6.31 -2.61
CA ARG A 105 -17.42 -5.00 -1.95
C ARG A 105 -17.27 -3.84 -2.93
N ALA A 106 -16.26 -3.88 -3.80
CA ALA A 106 -16.08 -2.85 -4.83
C ALA A 106 -17.28 -2.79 -5.78
N THR A 107 -17.85 -3.94 -6.14
CA THR A 107 -19.05 -4.03 -6.99
C THR A 107 -20.29 -3.45 -6.30
N ALA A 108 -20.51 -3.77 -5.02
CA ALA A 108 -21.61 -3.22 -4.23
C ALA A 108 -21.53 -1.69 -4.13
N ARG A 109 -20.33 -1.15 -3.86
CA ARG A 109 -20.09 0.30 -3.81
C ARG A 109 -20.31 1.00 -5.15
N CYS A 110 -19.86 0.39 -6.25
CA CYS A 110 -20.17 0.88 -7.59
C CYS A 110 -21.69 0.95 -7.84
N ALA A 111 -22.44 -0.08 -7.44
CA ALA A 111 -23.89 -0.10 -7.58
C ALA A 111 -24.57 0.98 -6.73
N GLU A 112 -24.15 1.14 -5.47
CA GLU A 112 -24.65 2.18 -4.56
C GLU A 112 -24.42 3.58 -5.15
N LEU A 113 -23.20 3.89 -5.59
CA LEU A 113 -22.86 5.20 -6.15
C LEU A 113 -23.65 5.50 -7.43
N ARG A 114 -23.86 4.52 -8.31
CA ARG A 114 -24.72 4.67 -9.49
C ARG A 114 -26.17 4.97 -9.09
N ASN A 115 -26.71 4.26 -8.10
CA ASN A 115 -28.07 4.48 -7.61
C ASN A 115 -28.24 5.89 -7.02
N ARG A 116 -27.26 6.35 -6.24
CA ARG A 116 -27.23 7.71 -5.67
C ARG A 116 -27.13 8.78 -6.75
N LEU A 117 -26.25 8.60 -7.74
CA LEU A 117 -26.14 9.51 -8.88
C LEU A 117 -27.44 9.61 -9.68
N ALA A 118 -28.12 8.48 -9.90
CA ALA A 118 -29.42 8.44 -10.54
C ALA A 118 -30.52 9.13 -9.71
N ALA A 119 -30.49 9.00 -8.38
CA ALA A 119 -31.42 9.66 -7.48
C ALA A 119 -31.26 11.19 -7.51
N VAL A 120 -30.02 11.70 -7.46
CA VAL A 120 -29.72 13.13 -7.63
C VAL A 120 -30.19 13.63 -8.99
N GLY A 121 -29.94 12.85 -10.05
CA GLY A 121 -30.38 13.17 -11.41
C GLY A 121 -31.90 13.32 -11.57
N ARG A 122 -32.70 12.54 -10.84
CA ARG A 122 -34.17 12.67 -10.84
C ARG A 122 -34.69 13.89 -10.08
N THR A 123 -33.91 14.43 -9.14
CA THR A 123 -34.32 15.58 -8.30
C THR A 123 -33.99 16.95 -8.89
N VAL A 124 -33.17 17.00 -9.94
CA VAL A 124 -32.87 18.24 -10.68
C VAL A 124 -33.76 18.26 -11.91
N PRO A 125 -34.77 19.14 -12.02
CA PRO A 125 -35.51 19.31 -13.26
C PRO A 125 -34.54 19.75 -14.37
N ASP A 126 -34.71 19.22 -15.58
CA ASP A 126 -33.84 19.49 -16.76
C ASP A 126 -33.69 20.98 -17.13
N GLY A 127 -34.39 21.90 -16.46
CA GLY A 127 -34.35 23.34 -16.69
C GLY A 127 -33.55 24.17 -15.67
N TRP A 128 -32.97 23.60 -14.60
CA TRP A 128 -32.31 24.42 -13.55
C TRP A 128 -30.98 25.05 -13.99
N PHE A 129 -30.41 24.59 -15.12
CA PHE A 129 -29.22 25.18 -15.74
C PHE A 129 -29.48 25.60 -17.20
N ARG A 130 -30.62 26.24 -17.48
CA ARG A 130 -30.71 27.04 -18.70
C ARG A 130 -30.05 28.40 -18.44
N ALA A 131 -28.86 28.56 -19.02
CA ALA A 131 -28.18 29.85 -19.12
C ALA A 131 -29.10 30.87 -19.81
N GLU A 132 -28.95 32.11 -19.35
CA GLU A 132 -29.61 33.35 -19.76
C GLU A 132 -30.09 33.37 -21.23
N GLU A 133 -31.40 33.53 -21.42
CA GLU A 133 -32.02 33.90 -22.69
C GLU A 133 -31.76 35.38 -22.98
N GLU A 134 -30.97 35.67 -24.01
CA GLU A 134 -31.05 36.95 -24.73
C GLU A 134 -32.39 37.05 -25.49
N PRO A 135 -33.04 38.23 -25.52
CA PRO A 135 -34.33 38.39 -26.20
C PRO A 135 -34.13 38.67 -27.70
N GLY A 136 -34.64 37.81 -28.58
CA GLY A 136 -34.56 38.09 -30.02
C GLY A 136 -35.32 37.14 -30.96
N ALA A 137 -36.54 37.56 -31.31
CA ALA A 137 -37.25 37.33 -32.58
C ALA A 137 -38.04 36.00 -32.79
N PRO A 138 -39.15 36.05 -33.57
CA PRO A 138 -40.32 35.23 -33.31
C PRO A 138 -40.49 34.02 -34.22
N ALA A 139 -41.38 33.15 -33.74
CA ALA A 139 -41.90 31.90 -34.28
C ALA A 139 -42.14 31.83 -35.80
N VAL A 140 -41.73 30.70 -36.39
CA VAL A 140 -42.27 30.20 -37.67
C VAL A 140 -42.92 28.83 -37.43
N VAL A 141 -44.17 28.74 -37.84
CA VAL A 141 -45.10 27.61 -37.75
C VAL A 141 -44.68 26.48 -38.73
N PRO A 142 -44.87 25.18 -38.41
CA PRO A 142 -44.44 24.08 -39.26
C PRO A 142 -45.49 23.69 -40.32
N GLY A 143 -45.05 23.41 -41.54
CA GLY A 143 -45.86 22.85 -42.63
C GLY A 143 -45.07 21.81 -43.46
N PRO A 144 -45.73 20.82 -44.12
CA PRO A 144 -45.20 19.46 -44.22
C PRO A 144 -44.59 19.06 -45.59
N ARG A 145 -43.70 18.07 -45.48
CA ARG A 145 -43.18 17.05 -46.43
C ARG A 145 -43.49 17.17 -47.94
N ARG A 146 -42.41 17.14 -48.73
CA ARG A 146 -42.31 16.42 -50.02
C ARG A 146 -40.94 15.75 -50.12
N ALA A 147 -40.90 14.54 -50.67
CA ALA A 147 -39.72 13.75 -51.03
C ALA A 147 -39.76 13.50 -52.56
N PRO A 148 -38.79 12.77 -53.14
CA PRO A 148 -37.38 13.11 -53.31
C PRO A 148 -37.00 13.11 -54.82
N GLU A 149 -35.90 13.75 -55.23
CA GLU A 149 -35.31 13.52 -56.57
C GLU A 149 -33.79 13.44 -56.51
N ASP A 150 -33.28 12.48 -57.29
CA ASP A 150 -31.93 11.97 -57.40
C ASP A 150 -30.91 12.97 -57.95
N ALA A 151 -29.67 12.93 -57.42
CA ALA A 151 -28.46 13.19 -58.19
C ALA A 151 -27.23 12.55 -57.56
N ALA A 152 -26.46 11.87 -58.41
CA ALA A 152 -25.31 10.99 -58.18
C ALA A 152 -24.04 11.69 -57.60
N PRO A 153 -23.01 10.92 -57.16
CA PRO A 153 -22.01 11.37 -56.21
C PRO A 153 -20.77 12.01 -56.85
N ALA A 154 -20.11 12.90 -56.10
CA ALA A 154 -18.81 13.49 -56.41
C ALA A 154 -17.84 13.35 -55.21
N PRO A 155 -16.51 13.41 -55.44
CA PRO A 155 -15.53 12.52 -54.80
C PRO A 155 -14.95 13.01 -53.46
N ALA A 156 -14.41 12.06 -52.69
CA ALA A 156 -13.77 12.26 -51.39
C ALA A 156 -12.45 13.05 -51.47
N PRO A 157 -12.22 14.06 -50.61
CA PRO A 157 -10.92 14.72 -50.49
C PRO A 157 -9.95 13.97 -49.57
N LYS A 158 -8.70 13.84 -50.05
CA LYS A 158 -7.53 13.26 -49.39
C LYS A 158 -7.19 13.99 -48.09
N ARG A 159 -7.04 13.24 -46.99
CA ARG A 159 -6.49 13.75 -45.71
C ARG A 159 -4.97 13.89 -45.78
N ARG A 160 -4.48 15.11 -45.60
CA ARG A 160 -3.09 15.44 -45.27
C ARG A 160 -2.78 15.00 -43.83
N LYS A 161 -1.62 14.37 -43.65
CA LYS A 161 -1.02 14.02 -42.36
C LYS A 161 -0.65 15.28 -41.56
N MET A 162 -1.19 15.43 -40.35
CA MET A 162 -0.65 16.32 -39.32
C MET A 162 0.29 15.50 -38.43
N ARG A 163 1.58 15.87 -38.43
CA ARG A 163 2.59 15.41 -37.47
C ARG A 163 2.52 16.33 -36.25
N GLY A 164 2.46 15.74 -35.06
CA GLY A 164 2.56 16.44 -33.77
C GLY A 164 3.04 15.46 -32.70
N ALA A 165 3.94 15.93 -31.83
CA ALA A 165 4.80 15.15 -30.92
C ALA A 165 4.09 14.44 -29.74
N ARG A 166 2.90 13.87 -29.99
CA ARG A 166 2.11 13.15 -28.98
C ARG A 166 1.72 11.72 -29.40
N PHE A 167 2.33 11.20 -30.46
CA PHE A 167 2.14 9.83 -30.95
C PHE A 167 3.46 9.21 -31.45
N ALA A 168 4.45 9.12 -30.57
CA ALA A 168 5.63 8.29 -30.81
C ALA A 168 5.48 7.00 -30.00
N GLY A 169 5.32 5.85 -30.68
CA GLY A 169 5.48 4.54 -30.06
C GLY A 169 4.27 3.60 -30.03
N LEU A 170 3.39 3.63 -31.04
CA LEU A 170 2.43 2.54 -31.28
C LEU A 170 2.44 2.19 -32.77
N GLU A 171 3.36 1.30 -33.15
CA GLU A 171 3.20 0.49 -34.35
C GLU A 171 2.54 -0.81 -33.92
N ILE A 172 1.31 -0.99 -34.41
CA ILE A 172 0.59 -2.24 -34.50
C ILE A 172 0.77 -2.68 -35.94
N GLU A 173 1.33 -3.86 -36.17
CA GLU A 173 0.97 -4.63 -37.35
C GLU A 173 0.98 -6.12 -37.01
N ASP A 174 -0.14 -6.74 -37.38
CA ASP A 174 -0.53 -8.13 -37.18
C ASP A 174 0.26 -9.11 -38.04
N ASP A 175 0.31 -10.33 -37.51
CA ASP A 175 0.53 -11.65 -38.11
C ASP A 175 0.64 -11.81 -39.64
N ALA A 176 1.73 -12.46 -40.06
CA ALA A 176 1.70 -13.54 -41.05
C ALA A 176 2.97 -14.42 -40.94
N GLU A 177 2.83 -15.64 -40.41
CA GLU A 177 3.78 -16.75 -40.64
C GLU A 177 3.66 -17.29 -42.08
N PRO A 178 4.74 -17.80 -42.72
CA PRO A 178 5.06 -19.23 -42.60
C PRO A 178 6.56 -19.64 -42.65
N ASN A 179 6.95 -20.47 -41.68
CA ASN A 179 7.59 -21.81 -41.76
C ASN A 179 8.88 -22.14 -42.58
N LEU A 180 9.83 -22.75 -41.85
CA LEU A 180 10.88 -23.77 -42.15
C LEU A 180 12.11 -23.46 -43.04
N LEU A 181 13.33 -23.51 -42.45
CA LEU A 181 14.20 -24.70 -42.34
C LEU A 181 15.52 -24.35 -41.59
N PRO A 182 16.23 -25.34 -40.98
CA PRO A 182 17.26 -25.10 -39.97
C PRO A 182 18.67 -25.00 -40.56
N SER A 183 19.48 -24.08 -40.04
CA SER A 183 20.93 -24.02 -40.32
C SER A 183 21.73 -24.24 -39.04
N ALA A 184 22.57 -25.26 -39.08
CA ALA A 184 23.46 -25.71 -38.02
C ALA A 184 24.82 -25.03 -38.10
N VAL A 185 25.43 -24.72 -36.94
CA VAL A 185 26.85 -24.89 -36.52
C VAL A 185 27.17 -23.92 -35.35
N PRO A 186 28.23 -24.11 -34.54
CA PRO A 186 28.72 -25.32 -33.88
C PRO A 186 28.98 -25.10 -32.35
N VAL A 187 29.09 -26.20 -31.60
CA VAL A 187 29.39 -26.29 -30.16
C VAL A 187 30.89 -26.13 -29.87
N LEU A 188 31.25 -25.38 -28.83
CA LEU A 188 32.54 -25.48 -28.14
C LEU A 188 32.35 -25.43 -26.60
N PRO A 189 33.24 -26.10 -25.82
CA PRO A 189 32.91 -26.64 -24.49
C PRO A 189 33.32 -25.75 -23.32
N ALA A 190 32.70 -26.00 -22.17
CA ALA A 190 33.03 -25.43 -20.87
C ALA A 190 34.21 -26.15 -20.18
N PRO A 191 34.98 -25.45 -19.32
CA PRO A 191 35.75 -26.09 -18.27
C PRO A 191 35.33 -25.66 -16.85
N SER A 192 35.25 -26.64 -15.94
CA SER A 192 35.34 -26.49 -14.47
C SER A 192 36.72 -27.03 -13.99
N PRO A 193 37.04 -27.07 -12.68
CA PRO A 193 37.63 -26.00 -11.87
C PRO A 193 39.07 -26.31 -11.39
N ALA A 194 39.72 -25.28 -10.83
CA ALA A 194 40.81 -25.27 -9.84
C ALA A 194 41.97 -26.30 -9.93
N THR A 195 43.19 -25.81 -10.16
CA THR A 195 44.40 -26.36 -9.52
C THR A 195 45.44 -25.27 -9.21
N ALA A 196 45.78 -25.21 -7.91
CA ALA A 196 47.05 -24.88 -7.26
C ALA A 196 47.96 -23.77 -7.82
N THR A 197 48.12 -22.70 -7.03
CA THR A 197 49.28 -21.80 -7.09
C THR A 197 50.51 -22.46 -6.42
N PRO A 198 51.71 -22.34 -7.01
CA PRO A 198 52.92 -22.96 -6.47
C PRO A 198 53.46 -22.20 -5.26
N ARG A 199 53.61 -22.87 -4.12
CA ARG A 199 54.35 -22.36 -2.96
C ARG A 199 55.83 -22.73 -3.10
N GLY A 200 56.64 -21.76 -3.47
CA GLY A 200 58.10 -21.84 -3.50
C GLY A 200 58.72 -20.69 -2.71
N ALA A 201 59.73 -21.00 -1.90
CA ALA A 201 60.37 -20.15 -0.89
C ALA A 201 61.22 -18.98 -1.45
N ARG A 202 60.68 -18.19 -2.38
CA ARG A 202 61.37 -17.03 -2.99
C ARG A 202 60.52 -15.75 -3.09
N PHE A 203 59.35 -15.72 -2.46
CA PHE A 203 58.54 -14.51 -2.30
C PHE A 203 58.48 -14.11 -0.82
N SER A 204 59.64 -13.75 -0.26
CA SER A 204 59.77 -13.08 1.03
C SER A 204 60.00 -11.59 0.77
N GLY A 205 58.98 -10.76 0.97
CA GLY A 205 59.13 -9.30 0.91
C GLY A 205 57.90 -8.57 0.40
N ALA A 206 56.80 -8.60 1.16
CA ALA A 206 55.79 -7.55 1.12
C ALA A 206 55.55 -7.08 2.56
N PRO A 207 55.59 -5.77 2.84
CA PRO A 207 55.40 -5.27 4.19
C PRO A 207 53.98 -5.59 4.66
N ALA A 208 53.89 -6.03 5.92
CA ALA A 208 52.64 -6.30 6.60
C ALA A 208 51.81 -5.01 6.67
N GLU A 209 50.65 -5.02 6.02
CA GLU A 209 49.55 -4.11 6.32
C GLU A 209 49.13 -4.36 7.78
N GLU A 210 49.72 -3.57 8.68
CA GLU A 210 49.22 -3.33 10.03
C GLU A 210 47.89 -2.60 9.92
N GLY A 211 46.82 -3.39 9.81
CA GLY A 211 45.46 -2.90 9.69
C GLY A 211 44.44 -4.01 9.60
N ALA A 212 44.72 -5.19 10.17
CA ALA A 212 43.69 -6.19 10.41
C ALA A 212 42.74 -5.61 11.46
N ALA A 213 41.75 -4.87 10.99
CA ALA A 213 40.57 -4.48 11.75
C ALA A 213 40.11 -5.72 12.50
N ARG A 214 40.20 -5.64 13.82
CA ARG A 214 39.67 -6.63 14.74
C ARG A 214 38.22 -6.87 14.30
N ALA A 215 37.94 -8.06 13.75
CA ALA A 215 36.56 -8.47 13.53
C ALA A 215 35.81 -8.20 14.84
N PRO A 216 34.66 -7.50 14.81
CA PRO A 216 33.93 -7.20 16.02
C PRO A 216 33.71 -8.54 16.73
N ARG A 217 34.25 -8.65 17.94
CA ARG A 217 33.92 -9.79 18.80
C ARG A 217 32.41 -9.66 18.98
N THR A 218 31.65 -10.62 18.45
CA THR A 218 30.26 -10.80 18.85
C THR A 218 30.32 -10.98 20.37
N GLU A 219 29.96 -9.94 21.11
CA GLU A 219 29.82 -10.06 22.56
C GLU A 219 28.85 -11.21 22.81
N GLU A 220 29.27 -12.17 23.62
CA GLU A 220 28.39 -13.28 23.98
C GLU A 220 27.11 -12.68 24.58
N PRO A 221 25.92 -13.11 24.11
CA PRO A 221 24.67 -12.56 24.59
C PRO A 221 24.56 -12.73 26.10
N ASP A 222 24.02 -11.70 26.77
CA ASP A 222 23.87 -11.69 28.22
C ASP A 222 23.17 -12.98 28.71
N PRO A 223 23.75 -13.75 29.65
CA PRO A 223 23.14 -14.94 30.18
C PRO A 223 21.76 -14.69 30.81
N ALA A 224 21.47 -13.48 31.29
CA ALA A 224 20.13 -13.12 31.73
C ALA A 224 19.14 -13.03 30.57
N ALA A 225 19.54 -12.42 29.44
CA ALA A 225 18.72 -12.33 28.24
C ALA A 225 18.44 -13.71 27.62
N LEU A 226 19.44 -14.60 27.63
CA LEU A 226 19.27 -15.99 27.18
C LEU A 226 18.23 -16.73 28.02
N ARG A 227 18.34 -16.68 29.36
CA ARG A 227 17.36 -17.32 30.25
C ARG A 227 15.95 -16.75 30.08
N ALA A 228 15.82 -15.43 30.00
CA ALA A 228 14.53 -14.78 29.79
C ALA A 228 13.89 -15.21 28.46
N ALA A 229 14.68 -15.32 27.39
CA ALA A 229 14.21 -15.80 26.10
C ALA A 229 13.75 -17.28 26.17
N ASP A 230 14.55 -18.15 26.77
CA ASP A 230 14.23 -19.57 26.93
C ASP A 230 12.94 -19.77 27.75
N ASP A 231 12.81 -19.05 28.87
CA ASP A 231 11.63 -19.11 29.74
C ASP A 231 10.36 -18.63 29.01
N ALA A 232 10.44 -17.53 28.25
CA ALA A 232 9.32 -17.03 27.47
C ALA A 232 8.92 -17.98 26.34
N VAL A 233 9.88 -18.56 25.63
CA VAL A 233 9.60 -19.55 24.58
C VAL A 233 8.96 -20.81 25.16
N ALA A 234 9.48 -21.33 26.27
CA ALA A 234 8.89 -22.48 26.95
C ALA A 234 7.44 -22.20 27.40
N LEU A 235 7.18 -20.98 27.89
CA LEU A 235 5.83 -20.53 28.25
C LEU A 235 4.91 -20.42 27.03
N LEU A 236 5.38 -19.81 25.94
CA LEU A 236 4.61 -19.65 24.70
C LEU A 236 4.24 -21.01 24.10
N VAL A 237 5.20 -21.94 23.98
CA VAL A 237 4.95 -23.30 23.48
C VAL A 237 3.88 -24.00 24.31
N ARG A 238 3.96 -23.90 25.64
CA ARG A 238 2.95 -24.50 26.53
C ARG A 238 1.57 -23.88 26.32
N LEU A 239 1.48 -22.56 26.31
CA LEU A 239 0.20 -21.85 26.15
C LEU A 239 -0.44 -22.13 24.78
N ARG A 240 0.37 -22.22 23.71
CA ARG A 240 -0.10 -22.58 22.37
C ARG A 240 -0.61 -24.02 22.32
N ALA A 241 0.09 -24.96 22.95
CA ALA A 241 -0.36 -26.36 23.07
C ALA A 241 -1.67 -26.50 23.85
N GLU A 242 -1.90 -25.65 24.85
CA GLU A 242 -3.14 -25.59 25.63
C GLU A 242 -4.28 -24.80 24.94
N GLY A 243 -4.04 -24.21 23.75
CA GLY A 243 -5.03 -23.39 23.05
C GLY A 243 -5.31 -22.02 23.69
N ARG A 244 -4.45 -21.57 24.62
CA ARG A 244 -4.62 -20.34 25.41
C ARG A 244 -4.02 -19.14 24.70
N SER A 245 -4.58 -18.82 23.53
CA SER A 245 -3.95 -17.85 22.63
C SER A 245 -3.88 -16.42 23.15
N GLY A 246 -4.86 -16.00 23.96
CA GLY A 246 -4.88 -14.67 24.58
C GLY A 246 -3.76 -14.48 25.61
N GLU A 247 -3.46 -15.51 26.41
CA GLU A 247 -2.38 -15.44 27.40
C GLU A 247 -1.01 -15.46 26.74
N ALA A 248 -0.84 -16.23 25.67
CA ALA A 248 0.38 -16.17 24.88
C ALA A 248 0.58 -14.78 24.25
N HIS A 249 -0.50 -14.10 23.84
CA HIS A 249 -0.39 -12.71 23.39
C HIS A 249 0.08 -11.78 24.51
N VAL A 250 -0.38 -11.95 25.74
CA VAL A 250 0.12 -11.18 26.91
C VAL A 250 1.63 -11.35 27.09
N VAL A 251 2.15 -12.58 26.95
CA VAL A 251 3.60 -12.85 27.03
C VAL A 251 4.36 -12.07 25.94
N LEU A 252 3.82 -11.99 24.71
CA LEU A 252 4.43 -11.21 23.64
C LEU A 252 4.39 -9.70 23.92
N CYS A 253 3.29 -9.18 24.47
CA CYS A 253 3.20 -7.77 24.88
C CYS A 253 4.20 -7.43 25.99
N GLU A 254 4.37 -8.33 26.97
CA GLU A 254 5.39 -8.17 28.02
C GLU A 254 6.81 -8.19 27.43
N ALA A 255 7.08 -9.13 26.53
CA ALA A 255 8.36 -9.24 25.84
C ALA A 255 8.69 -8.02 24.98
N ALA A 256 7.69 -7.37 24.37
CA ALA A 256 7.88 -6.14 23.61
C ALA A 256 8.41 -4.98 24.47
N GLY A 257 8.13 -4.98 25.77
CA GLY A 257 8.60 -3.97 26.73
C GLY A 257 9.99 -4.24 27.32
N TRP A 258 10.64 -5.35 26.97
CA TRP A 258 11.96 -5.70 27.48
C TRP A 258 13.06 -4.76 26.97
N PRO A 259 14.25 -4.72 27.62
CA PRO A 259 15.37 -3.97 27.10
C PRO A 259 15.72 -4.43 25.68
N ALA A 260 15.90 -3.47 24.76
CA ALA A 260 16.03 -3.75 23.32
C ALA A 260 17.11 -4.80 22.97
N GLY A 261 18.20 -4.89 23.74
CA GLY A 261 19.24 -5.90 23.56
C GLY A 261 18.77 -7.36 23.74
N HIS A 262 17.60 -7.59 24.33
CA HIS A 262 17.00 -8.93 24.47
C HIS A 262 16.32 -9.39 23.18
N LEU A 263 15.91 -8.44 22.32
CA LEU A 263 15.11 -8.72 21.14
C LEU A 263 15.80 -9.65 20.13
N PRO A 264 17.10 -9.48 19.77
CA PRO A 264 17.77 -10.41 18.88
C PRO A 264 17.90 -11.82 19.47
N VAL A 265 18.10 -11.93 20.79
CA VAL A 265 18.23 -13.22 21.49
C VAL A 265 16.89 -13.96 21.48
N LEU A 266 15.81 -13.27 21.83
CA LEU A 266 14.46 -13.81 21.80
C LEU A 266 14.06 -14.25 20.40
N ALA A 267 14.48 -13.52 19.37
CA ALA A 267 14.18 -13.92 17.99
C ALA A 267 14.83 -15.25 17.61
N VAL A 268 16.11 -15.45 17.96
CA VAL A 268 16.80 -16.73 17.73
C VAL A 268 16.05 -17.87 18.44
N ALA A 269 15.64 -17.66 19.69
CA ALA A 269 14.91 -18.66 20.47
C ALA A 269 13.53 -18.98 19.87
N LEU A 270 12.76 -17.96 19.44
CA LEU A 270 11.45 -18.14 18.80
C LEU A 270 11.57 -18.90 17.48
N HIS A 271 12.52 -18.52 16.60
CA HIS A 271 12.75 -19.23 15.35
C HIS A 271 13.22 -20.68 15.59
N GLY A 272 14.09 -20.89 16.58
CA GLY A 272 14.53 -22.24 16.97
C GLY A 272 13.40 -23.14 17.45
N ALA A 273 12.33 -22.57 18.00
CA ALA A 273 11.13 -23.28 18.43
C ALA A 273 10.01 -23.35 17.37
N GLY A 274 10.23 -22.80 16.15
CA GLY A 274 9.22 -22.77 15.09
C GLY A 274 8.07 -21.79 15.34
N LEU A 275 8.32 -20.75 16.15
CA LEU A 275 7.33 -19.73 16.53
C LEU A 275 7.44 -18.46 15.65
N ASP A 276 7.58 -18.62 14.33
CA ASP A 276 7.74 -17.52 13.37
C ASP A 276 6.53 -16.55 13.36
N ALA A 277 5.33 -17.10 13.59
CA ALA A 277 4.12 -16.30 13.71
C ALA A 277 4.16 -15.39 14.94
N ASP A 278 4.61 -15.93 16.08
CA ASP A 278 4.76 -15.16 17.33
C ASP A 278 5.86 -14.10 17.19
N TRP A 279 6.95 -14.40 16.46
CA TRP A 279 7.96 -13.39 16.12
C TRP A 279 7.36 -12.23 15.32
N THR A 280 6.52 -12.53 14.33
CA THR A 280 5.85 -11.49 13.53
C THR A 280 4.91 -10.65 14.38
N THR A 281 4.14 -11.27 15.28
CA THR A 281 3.29 -10.57 16.25
C THR A 281 4.12 -9.70 17.20
N LEU A 282 5.23 -10.22 17.72
CA LEU A 282 6.11 -9.46 18.61
C LEU A 282 6.68 -8.23 17.90
N LEU A 283 7.16 -8.34 16.67
CA LEU A 283 7.66 -7.19 15.90
C LEU A 283 6.58 -6.11 15.70
N TRP A 284 5.32 -6.52 15.52
CA TRP A 284 4.20 -5.59 15.44
C TRP A 284 4.01 -4.82 16.75
N GLU A 285 4.04 -5.50 17.89
CA GLU A 285 3.97 -4.86 19.21
C GLU A 285 5.17 -3.93 19.46
N VAL A 286 6.39 -4.37 19.13
CA VAL A 286 7.61 -3.57 19.23
C VAL A 286 7.54 -2.33 18.33
N SER A 287 6.93 -2.43 17.15
CA SER A 287 6.74 -1.28 16.23
C SER A 287 5.84 -0.19 16.82
N SER A 288 4.99 -0.55 17.79
CA SER A 288 4.04 0.34 18.46
C SER A 288 4.64 1.04 19.67
N LEU A 289 5.89 0.75 20.04
CA LEU A 289 6.59 1.44 21.11
C LEU A 289 6.74 2.95 20.82
N PRO A 290 6.99 3.78 21.86
CA PRO A 290 7.37 5.18 21.68
C PRO A 290 8.60 5.33 20.77
N PRO A 291 8.83 6.50 20.15
CA PRO A 291 9.84 6.66 19.10
C PRO A 291 11.25 6.23 19.54
N ALA A 292 11.60 6.48 20.80
CA ALA A 292 12.88 6.04 21.38
C ALA A 292 12.98 4.51 21.54
N GLY A 293 11.88 3.84 21.88
CA GLY A 293 11.83 2.38 21.98
C GLY A 293 11.96 1.72 20.62
N LEU A 294 11.25 2.24 19.61
CA LEU A 294 11.41 1.81 18.21
C LEU A 294 12.86 1.94 17.73
N ALA A 295 13.49 3.10 17.97
CA ALA A 295 14.87 3.34 17.58
C ALA A 295 15.86 2.39 18.28
N ALA A 296 15.66 2.14 19.58
CA ALA A 296 16.48 1.20 20.34
C ALA A 296 16.34 -0.24 19.84
N ALA A 297 15.12 -0.67 19.54
CA ALA A 297 14.85 -2.00 18.98
C ALA A 297 15.46 -2.18 17.58
N ALA A 298 15.31 -1.18 16.70
CA ALA A 298 15.94 -1.18 15.38
C ALA A 298 17.47 -1.25 15.50
N GLY A 299 18.07 -0.46 16.39
CA GLY A 299 19.51 -0.49 16.66
C GLY A 299 19.99 -1.84 17.19
N ALA A 300 19.25 -2.47 18.10
CA ALA A 300 19.60 -3.79 18.62
C ALA A 300 19.54 -4.88 17.52
N LEU A 301 18.52 -4.85 16.65
CA LEU A 301 18.42 -5.77 15.52
C LEU A 301 19.54 -5.54 14.50
N ALA A 302 19.83 -4.29 14.16
CA ALA A 302 20.91 -3.92 13.23
C ALA A 302 22.29 -4.34 13.78
N ALA A 303 22.56 -4.08 15.07
CA ALA A 303 23.80 -4.48 15.73
C ALA A 303 23.99 -6.02 15.76
N ALA A 304 22.89 -6.77 15.80
CA ALA A 304 22.89 -8.23 15.71
C ALA A 304 22.93 -8.76 14.26
N GLY A 305 23.06 -7.89 13.25
CA GLY A 305 23.08 -8.27 11.83
C GLY A 305 21.73 -8.77 11.30
N ARG A 306 20.62 -8.45 11.97
CA ARG A 306 19.26 -8.83 11.57
C ARG A 306 18.60 -7.74 10.73
N ASP A 307 19.23 -7.41 9.61
CA ASP A 307 18.81 -6.30 8.72
C ASP A 307 17.39 -6.50 8.17
N GLY A 308 17.00 -7.75 7.89
CA GLY A 308 15.66 -8.09 7.40
C GLY A 308 14.56 -7.73 8.41
N ASP A 309 14.76 -8.11 9.67
CA ASP A 309 13.83 -7.81 10.76
C ASP A 309 13.83 -6.33 11.14
N CYS A 310 15.01 -5.71 11.18
CA CYS A 310 15.13 -4.25 11.37
C CYS A 310 14.34 -3.50 10.28
N GLY A 311 14.52 -3.88 9.01
CA GLY A 311 13.78 -3.29 7.90
C GLY A 311 12.27 -3.55 7.99
N LEU A 312 11.83 -4.72 8.45
CA LEU A 312 10.42 -5.02 8.68
C LEU A 312 9.82 -4.14 9.79
N LEU A 313 10.51 -4.05 10.92
CA LEU A 313 10.12 -3.22 12.06
C LEU A 313 9.95 -1.76 11.66
N LEU A 314 10.91 -1.20 10.92
CA LEU A 314 10.86 0.20 10.45
C LEU A 314 9.74 0.44 9.43
N ARG A 315 9.44 -0.54 8.57
CA ARG A 315 8.28 -0.45 7.65
C ARG A 315 6.96 -0.45 8.41
N GLN A 316 6.82 -1.25 9.45
CA GLN A 316 5.63 -1.25 10.32
C GLN A 316 5.52 0.08 11.08
N GLY A 317 6.64 0.55 11.65
CA GLY A 317 6.73 1.84 12.35
C GLY A 317 6.43 3.06 11.47
N ALA A 318 6.47 2.93 10.14
CA ALA A 318 6.10 4.00 9.21
C ALA A 318 4.58 4.32 9.20
N ALA A 319 3.74 3.52 9.87
CA ALA A 319 2.32 3.81 10.02
C ALA A 319 2.01 4.96 11.01
N ARG A 320 3.02 5.39 11.77
CA ARG A 320 2.89 6.39 12.85
C ARG A 320 2.60 7.80 12.31
N PRO A 321 2.02 8.70 13.13
CA PRO A 321 1.81 10.10 12.75
C PRO A 321 3.13 10.83 12.39
N ALA A 322 3.04 11.87 11.56
CA ALA A 322 4.22 12.57 11.05
C ALA A 322 5.14 13.14 12.16
N GLY A 323 4.57 13.66 13.25
CA GLY A 323 5.35 14.13 14.41
C GLY A 323 6.14 13.01 15.08
N GLU A 324 5.51 11.84 15.29
CA GLU A 324 6.20 10.68 15.87
C GLU A 324 7.27 10.08 14.95
N ILE A 325 7.13 10.25 13.62
CA ILE A 325 8.17 9.91 12.65
C ILE A 325 9.36 10.84 12.78
N ALA A 326 9.13 12.16 12.92
CA ALA A 326 10.20 13.12 13.18
C ALA A 326 10.96 12.78 14.48
N ASP A 327 10.23 12.44 15.54
CA ASP A 327 10.83 12.01 16.82
C ASP A 327 11.61 10.70 16.70
N ALA A 328 11.12 9.74 15.91
CA ALA A 328 11.80 8.47 15.67
C ALA A 328 13.10 8.69 14.88
N VAL A 329 13.08 9.53 13.85
CA VAL A 329 14.28 9.93 13.11
C VAL A 329 15.29 10.59 14.04
N ALA A 330 14.85 11.52 14.89
CA ALA A 330 15.73 12.16 15.88
C ALA A 330 16.29 11.18 16.92
N ALA A 331 15.56 10.11 17.26
CA ALA A 331 16.05 9.05 18.14
C ALA A 331 17.09 8.16 17.45
N LEU A 332 16.85 7.76 16.19
CA LEU A 332 17.79 7.00 15.37
C LEU A 332 19.07 7.79 15.10
N ASP A 333 18.96 9.09 14.83
CA ASP A 333 20.10 9.99 14.66
C ASP A 333 21.02 10.03 15.88
N ARG A 334 20.43 10.17 17.08
CA ARG A 334 21.18 10.16 18.34
C ARG A 334 21.88 8.83 18.58
N ALA A 335 21.35 7.74 18.02
CA ALA A 335 21.96 6.42 18.05
C ALA A 335 22.96 6.17 16.90
N GLY A 336 23.14 7.11 15.96
CA GLY A 336 24.05 6.96 14.82
C GLY A 336 23.55 6.01 13.73
N LEU A 337 22.24 5.73 13.68
CA LEU A 337 21.60 4.73 12.83
C LEU A 337 21.11 5.35 11.51
N GLU A 338 22.03 5.92 10.73
CA GLU A 338 21.71 6.60 9.46
C GLU A 338 21.08 5.66 8.39
N PRO A 339 21.50 4.39 8.22
CA PRO A 339 20.80 3.45 7.33
C PRO A 339 19.34 3.25 7.72
N GLU A 340 19.04 3.17 9.02
CA GLU A 340 17.70 2.98 9.57
C GLU A 340 16.85 4.24 9.42
N VAL A 341 17.42 5.43 9.60
CA VAL A 341 16.75 6.70 9.28
C VAL A 341 16.27 6.69 7.83
N ARG A 342 17.15 6.31 6.90
CA ARG A 342 16.82 6.24 5.47
C ARG A 342 15.74 5.20 5.19
N ALA A 343 15.84 4.03 5.81
CA ALA A 343 14.85 2.97 5.67
C ALA A 343 13.46 3.39 6.17
N LEU A 344 13.39 4.06 7.34
CA LEU A 344 12.15 4.58 7.91
C LEU A 344 11.53 5.66 7.02
N LEU A 345 12.31 6.67 6.62
CA LEU A 345 11.82 7.75 5.76
C LEU A 345 11.40 7.23 4.38
N GLY A 346 12.17 6.33 3.79
CA GLY A 346 11.82 5.69 2.52
C GLY A 346 10.54 4.86 2.62
N ALA A 347 10.34 4.12 3.72
CA ALA A 347 9.09 3.42 3.98
C ALA A 347 7.90 4.38 4.12
N PHE A 348 8.07 5.47 4.88
CA PHE A 348 7.04 6.48 5.07
C PHE A 348 6.65 7.16 3.76
N VAL A 349 7.61 7.62 2.96
CA VAL A 349 7.35 8.27 1.67
C VAL A 349 6.65 7.33 0.68
N ARG A 350 6.96 6.03 0.70
CA ARG A 350 6.26 5.03 -0.13
C ARG A 350 4.79 4.87 0.29
N ALA A 351 4.53 4.81 1.58
CA ALA A 351 3.22 4.46 2.13
C ALA A 351 2.28 5.66 2.30
N ARG A 352 2.80 6.90 2.34
CA ARG A 352 2.06 8.10 2.75
C ARG A 352 1.93 9.13 1.63
N THR A 353 1.06 10.10 1.86
CA THR A 353 0.87 11.22 0.94
C THR A 353 2.07 12.17 0.99
N PRO A 354 2.36 12.92 -0.10
CA PRO A 354 3.38 13.96 -0.09
C PRO A 354 3.15 15.02 1.00
N GLN A 355 1.89 15.33 1.31
CA GLN A 355 1.51 16.26 2.37
C GLN A 355 1.84 15.70 3.76
N ASP A 356 1.60 14.42 4.00
CA ASP A 356 2.03 13.78 5.25
C ASP A 356 3.55 13.75 5.39
N ALA A 357 4.28 13.52 4.30
CA ALA A 357 5.75 13.61 4.28
C ALA A 357 6.26 15.03 4.54
N ALA A 358 5.59 16.06 4.01
CA ALA A 358 5.91 17.45 4.30
C ALA A 358 5.68 17.80 5.78
N ARG A 359 4.64 17.26 6.43
CA ARG A 359 4.39 17.46 7.87
C ARG A 359 5.50 16.92 8.76
N VAL A 360 6.21 15.86 8.34
CA VAL A 360 7.38 15.35 9.10
C VAL A 360 8.43 16.46 9.22
N ALA A 361 8.61 17.28 8.18
CA ALA A 361 9.58 18.37 8.20
C ALA A 361 9.27 19.48 9.21
N GLU A 362 8.04 19.61 9.70
CA GLU A 362 7.66 20.60 10.73
C GLU A 362 8.45 20.41 12.03
N GLY A 363 8.83 19.16 12.37
CA GLY A 363 9.64 18.83 13.55
C GLY A 363 11.11 19.30 13.47
N GLY A 364 11.56 19.78 12.31
CA GLY A 364 12.93 20.26 12.12
C GLY A 364 13.27 20.46 10.65
N PRO A 365 12.83 21.57 10.02
CA PRO A 365 12.94 21.72 8.56
C PRO A 365 14.36 21.60 8.02
N ARG A 366 15.33 22.19 8.74
CA ARG A 366 16.74 22.24 8.31
C ARG A 366 17.39 20.86 8.21
N THR A 367 17.01 19.94 9.09
CA THR A 367 17.59 18.59 9.15
C THR A 367 16.76 17.58 8.37
N LEU A 368 15.43 17.68 8.43
CA LEU A 368 14.52 16.68 7.87
C LEU A 368 14.26 16.87 6.38
N VAL A 369 14.22 18.11 5.86
CA VAL A 369 13.92 18.32 4.43
C VAL A 369 14.95 17.67 3.50
N PRO A 370 16.29 17.85 3.69
CA PRO A 370 17.27 17.19 2.82
C PRO A 370 17.13 15.66 2.82
N ARG A 371 16.85 15.06 3.98
CA ARG A 371 16.71 13.61 4.15
C ARG A 371 15.42 13.08 3.54
N LEU A 372 14.30 13.79 3.71
CA LEU A 372 13.03 13.44 3.08
C LEU A 372 13.13 13.52 1.55
N LEU A 373 13.80 14.53 1.00
CA LEU A 373 14.04 14.64 -0.44
C LEU A 373 14.95 13.53 -0.95
N ALA A 374 16.02 13.19 -0.21
CA ALA A 374 16.88 12.06 -0.55
C ALA A 374 16.12 10.73 -0.56
N ALA A 375 15.32 10.46 0.49
CA ALA A 375 14.48 9.28 0.58
C ALA A 375 13.43 9.24 -0.55
N ALA A 376 12.80 10.38 -0.87
CA ALA A 376 11.84 10.46 -1.97
C ALA A 376 12.48 10.18 -3.34
N ARG A 377 13.70 10.70 -3.57
CA ARG A 377 14.47 10.44 -4.79
C ARG A 377 14.81 8.96 -4.97
N GLU A 378 15.19 8.29 -3.88
CA GLU A 378 15.44 6.84 -3.88
C GLU A 378 14.18 6.03 -4.21
N VAL A 379 13.00 6.55 -3.87
CA VAL A 379 11.72 5.93 -4.25
C VAL A 379 11.40 6.18 -5.72
N SER A 380 11.35 7.45 -6.15
CA SER A 380 11.28 7.85 -7.57
C SER A 380 11.44 9.36 -7.73
N ALA A 381 11.87 9.79 -8.93
CA ALA A 381 11.90 11.21 -9.28
C ALA A 381 10.53 11.88 -9.12
N ALA A 382 9.42 11.19 -9.46
CA ALA A 382 8.08 11.73 -9.28
C ALA A 382 7.74 12.01 -7.81
N ARG A 383 8.12 11.12 -6.88
CA ARG A 383 7.92 11.32 -5.44
C ARG A 383 8.72 12.50 -4.90
N GLU A 384 9.93 12.71 -5.41
CA GLU A 384 10.73 13.88 -5.06
C GLU A 384 10.01 15.18 -5.48
N TRP A 385 9.53 15.26 -6.72
CA TRP A 385 8.78 16.43 -7.21
C TRP A 385 7.50 16.71 -6.42
N ASP A 386 6.73 15.66 -6.12
CA ASP A 386 5.50 15.77 -5.33
C ASP A 386 5.79 16.29 -3.91
N LEU A 387 6.87 15.81 -3.29
CA LEU A 387 7.30 16.27 -1.97
C LEU A 387 7.78 17.72 -2.01
N VAL A 388 8.57 18.12 -3.00
CA VAL A 388 8.99 19.53 -3.19
C VAL A 388 7.76 20.43 -3.31
N HIS A 389 6.75 20.01 -4.07
CA HIS A 389 5.50 20.75 -4.21
C HIS A 389 4.77 20.85 -2.87
N ALA A 390 4.62 19.75 -2.15
CA ALA A 390 3.96 19.72 -0.84
C ALA A 390 4.66 20.60 0.20
N LEU A 391 6.00 20.58 0.25
CA LEU A 391 6.80 21.44 1.12
C LEU A 391 6.56 22.92 0.82
N ARG A 392 6.53 23.31 -0.47
CA ARG A 392 6.23 24.68 -0.89
C ARG A 392 4.82 25.11 -0.47
N VAL A 393 3.82 24.24 -0.64
CA VAL A 393 2.43 24.50 -0.21
C VAL A 393 2.35 24.67 1.32
N ALA A 394 3.14 23.91 2.07
CA ALA A 394 3.25 24.02 3.53
C ALA A 394 4.08 25.25 4.00
N GLY A 395 4.64 26.05 3.08
CA GLY A 395 5.50 27.18 3.43
C GLY A 395 6.88 26.78 3.97
N ILE A 396 7.27 25.51 3.83
CA ILE A 396 8.57 24.99 4.24
C ILE A 396 9.54 25.16 3.08
N VAL A 397 10.52 26.05 3.25
CA VAL A 397 11.53 26.31 2.22
C VAL A 397 12.47 25.11 2.14
N ALA A 398 12.46 24.44 0.99
CA ALA A 398 13.49 23.47 0.66
C ALA A 398 14.84 24.19 0.46
N PRO A 399 15.94 23.71 1.07
CA PRO A 399 17.25 24.34 0.98
C PRO A 399 17.84 24.29 -0.43
#